data_AF-A0A3M1K4N7-F1
#
_entry.id   AF-A0A3M1K4N7-F1
#
_cell.length_a   1.000
_cell.length_b   1.000
_cell.length_c   1.000
_cell.angle_alpha   90.00
_cell.angle_beta   90.00
_cell.angle_gamma   90.00
#
_symmetry.space_group_name_H-M   'P 1'
#
loop_
_entity.id
_entity.type
_entity.pdbx_description
1 polymer ?
#
loop_
_entity_poly.entity_id
_entity_poly.type
_entity_poly.pdbx_seq_one_letter_code
_entity_poly.pdbx_strand_id
1 'polypeptide(L)'
;MSQEKLGEAVNLTFQQIQKYERGANRIGSSRLFQLAQVLGVPVSYFFDEMPQQIDGVTRGLAQPAQEHYDGEDQMSRRETLELIRAYYRILNPQVRKRVFDLVKAIGQADNEMDD
;
A
#
# COMPACT_ATOMS: atom_id res chain seq x y z
N MET A 1 -16.00 -14.25 -16.14
CA MET A 1 -14.67 -14.23 -15.45
C MET A 1 -14.93 -14.42 -13.96
N SER A 2 -14.17 -15.24 -13.24
CA SER A 2 -14.30 -15.35 -11.77
C SER A 2 -13.44 -14.29 -11.07
N GLN A 3 -13.75 -13.97 -9.80
CA GLN A 3 -12.97 -13.01 -9.00
C GLN A 3 -11.53 -13.46 -8.78
N GLU A 4 -11.26 -14.76 -8.67
CA GLU A 4 -9.91 -15.33 -8.60
C GLU A 4 -9.14 -15.05 -9.89
N LYS A 5 -9.75 -15.34 -11.05
CA LYS A 5 -9.15 -15.07 -12.38
C LYS A 5 -8.94 -13.58 -12.62
N LEU A 6 -9.85 -12.72 -12.13
CA LEU A 6 -9.68 -11.27 -12.18
C LEU A 6 -8.50 -10.83 -11.32
N GLY A 7 -8.41 -11.36 -10.09
CA GLY A 7 -7.29 -11.12 -9.18
C GLY A 7 -5.96 -11.47 -9.82
N GLU A 8 -5.81 -12.68 -10.34
CA GLU A 8 -4.61 -13.14 -11.06
C GLU A 8 -4.23 -12.19 -12.20
N ALA A 9 -5.19 -11.76 -13.02
CA ALA A 9 -4.96 -10.89 -14.17
C ALA A 9 -4.44 -9.48 -13.80
N VAL A 10 -4.72 -9.00 -12.58
CA VAL A 10 -4.22 -7.70 -12.10
C VAL A 10 -3.23 -7.82 -10.93
N ASN A 11 -2.69 -9.02 -10.69
CA ASN A 11 -1.82 -9.32 -9.54
C ASN A 11 -2.44 -8.88 -8.21
N LEU A 12 -3.71 -9.24 -7.99
CA LEU A 12 -4.46 -9.02 -6.76
C LEU A 12 -4.93 -10.34 -6.16
N THR A 13 -4.97 -10.42 -4.83
CA THR A 13 -5.57 -11.60 -4.17
C THR A 13 -7.09 -11.56 -4.28
N PHE A 14 -7.74 -12.73 -4.26
CA PHE A 14 -9.20 -12.84 -4.23
C PHE A 14 -9.83 -11.99 -3.12
N GLN A 15 -9.24 -12.01 -1.92
CA GLN A 15 -9.70 -11.20 -0.80
C GLN A 15 -9.61 -9.69 -1.07
N GLN A 16 -8.61 -9.23 -1.85
CA GLN A 16 -8.50 -7.81 -2.20
C GLN A 16 -9.56 -7.39 -3.20
N ILE A 17 -9.87 -8.22 -4.20
CA ILE A 17 -10.99 -8.01 -5.11
C ILE A 17 -12.29 -7.88 -4.32
N GLN A 18 -12.52 -8.78 -3.37
CA GLN A 18 -13.68 -8.69 -2.48
C GLN A 18 -13.72 -7.39 -1.65
N LYS A 19 -12.57 -6.88 -1.17
CA LYS A 19 -12.52 -5.60 -0.43
C LYS A 19 -12.86 -4.41 -1.33
N TYR A 20 -12.51 -4.46 -2.61
CA TYR A 20 -12.87 -3.46 -3.60
C TYR A 20 -14.37 -3.48 -3.93
N GLU A 21 -14.93 -4.65 -4.18
CA GLU A 21 -16.37 -4.80 -4.46
C GLU A 21 -17.25 -4.31 -3.31
N ARG A 22 -16.84 -4.55 -2.05
CA ARG A 22 -17.57 -4.09 -0.87
C ARG A 22 -17.27 -2.63 -0.50
N GLY A 23 -16.39 -1.95 -1.24
CA GLY A 23 -15.96 -0.57 -0.94
C GLY A 23 -15.17 -0.42 0.37
N ALA A 24 -14.71 -1.52 0.98
CA ALA A 24 -13.93 -1.49 2.23
C ALA A 24 -12.53 -0.89 2.00
N ASN A 25 -11.97 -1.06 0.80
CA ASN A 25 -10.73 -0.43 0.36
C ASN A 25 -11.03 0.52 -0.81
N ARG A 26 -10.39 1.70 -0.81
CA ARG A 26 -10.36 2.57 -1.99
C ARG A 26 -9.44 1.97 -3.06
N ILE A 27 -9.78 2.21 -4.32
CA ILE A 27 -9.00 1.79 -5.48
C ILE A 27 -8.25 3.01 -6.02
N GLY A 28 -6.93 2.88 -6.21
CA GLY A 28 -6.13 3.89 -6.90
C GLY A 28 -6.40 3.92 -8.41
N SER A 29 -6.26 5.08 -9.05
CA SER A 29 -6.55 5.28 -10.48
C SER A 29 -5.82 4.30 -11.41
N SER A 30 -4.55 3.98 -11.12
CA SER A 30 -3.77 3.00 -11.88
C SER A 30 -4.40 1.60 -11.86
N ARG A 31 -4.87 1.14 -10.68
CA ARG A 31 -5.53 -0.16 -10.53
C ARG A 31 -6.90 -0.19 -11.18
N LEU A 32 -7.66 0.90 -11.06
CA LEU A 32 -8.94 1.04 -11.74
C LEU A 32 -8.79 0.94 -13.26
N PHE A 33 -7.73 1.54 -13.81
CA PHE A 33 -7.41 1.44 -15.24
C PHE A 33 -7.02 0.02 -15.68
N GLN A 34 -6.23 -0.70 -14.88
CA GLN A 34 -5.90 -2.10 -15.15
C GLN A 34 -7.16 -3.00 -15.14
N LEU A 35 -8.05 -2.80 -14.17
CA LEU A 35 -9.32 -3.52 -14.11
C LEU A 35 -10.19 -3.24 -15.35
N ALA A 36 -10.24 -1.99 -15.82
CA ALA A 36 -10.95 -1.62 -17.04
C ALA A 36 -10.45 -2.41 -18.26
N GLN A 37 -9.12 -2.51 -18.42
CA GLN A 37 -8.51 -3.27 -19.52
C GLN A 37 -8.85 -4.77 -19.45
N VAL A 38 -8.74 -5.38 -18.27
CA VAL A 38 -9.01 -6.82 -18.10
C VAL A 38 -10.48 -7.14 -18.32
N LEU A 39 -11.38 -6.25 -17.91
CA LEU A 39 -12.82 -6.40 -18.12
C LEU A 39 -13.28 -6.00 -19.53
N GLY A 40 -12.40 -5.39 -20.34
CA GLY A 40 -12.72 -4.96 -21.70
C GLY A 40 -13.72 -3.79 -21.75
N VAL A 41 -13.74 -2.94 -20.72
CA VAL A 41 -14.65 -1.78 -20.61
C VAL A 41 -13.86 -0.47 -20.57
N PRO A 42 -14.41 0.66 -21.05
CA PRO A 42 -13.82 1.97 -20.80
C PRO A 42 -13.73 2.26 -19.31
N VAL A 43 -12.69 2.99 -18.86
CA VAL A 43 -12.54 3.34 -17.44
C VAL A 43 -13.73 4.18 -16.91
N SER A 44 -14.43 4.90 -17.79
CA SER A 44 -15.64 5.66 -17.46
C SER A 44 -16.78 4.78 -16.95
N TYR A 45 -16.81 3.49 -17.33
CA TYR A 45 -17.82 2.53 -16.88
C TYR A 45 -17.97 2.49 -15.35
N PHE A 46 -16.86 2.62 -14.61
CA PHE A 46 -16.88 2.63 -13.14
C PHE A 46 -17.48 3.90 -12.53
N PHE A 47 -17.78 4.91 -13.34
CA PHE A 47 -18.29 6.22 -12.93
C PHE A 47 -19.69 6.52 -13.48
N ASP A 48 -20.25 5.67 -14.35
CA ASP A 48 -21.53 5.94 -15.04
C ASP A 48 -22.71 6.11 -14.06
N GLU A 49 -22.66 5.41 -12.92
CA GLU A 49 -23.68 5.49 -11.86
C GLU A 49 -23.28 6.44 -10.71
N MET A 50 -22.18 7.18 -10.83
CA MET A 50 -21.83 8.17 -9.81
C MET A 50 -22.73 9.40 -9.90
N PRO A 51 -23.21 9.93 -8.76
CA PRO A 51 -23.91 11.21 -8.75
C PRO A 51 -23.02 12.30 -9.33
N GLN A 52 -23.57 13.14 -10.21
CA GLN A 52 -22.85 14.22 -10.89
C GLN A 52 -22.26 15.27 -9.93
N GLN A 53 -22.74 15.30 -8.68
CA GLN A 53 -22.17 16.08 -7.59
C GLN A 53 -21.49 15.15 -6.59
N ILE A 54 -20.16 15.10 -6.64
CA ILE A 54 -19.35 14.57 -5.54
C ILE A 54 -19.20 15.70 -4.53
N ASP A 55 -20.19 15.85 -3.65
CA ASP A 55 -20.10 16.77 -2.51
C ASP A 55 -18.94 16.33 -1.61
N GLY A 56 -17.87 17.12 -1.58
CA GLY A 56 -16.73 16.90 -0.69
C GLY A 56 -15.48 16.33 -1.36
N VAL A 57 -15.01 16.91 -2.48
CA VAL A 57 -13.62 16.74 -2.92
C VAL A 57 -12.69 17.41 -1.91
N THR A 58 -12.41 16.72 -0.81
CA THR A 58 -11.25 16.98 0.02
C THR A 58 -10.02 16.69 -0.85
N ARG A 59 -9.40 17.75 -1.36
CA ARG A 59 -8.06 17.70 -1.95
C ARG A 59 -7.10 17.11 -0.91
N GLY A 60 -6.45 16.00 -1.26
CA GLY A 60 -5.42 15.34 -0.44
C GLY A 60 -5.93 14.00 0.09
N LEU A 61 -5.27 12.87 -0.12
CA LEU A 61 -3.84 12.62 -0.14
C LEU A 61 -3.57 11.50 -1.15
N ALA A 62 -2.48 11.62 -1.91
CA ALA A 62 -1.91 10.48 -2.61
C ALA A 62 -1.62 9.40 -1.55
N GLN A 63 -2.42 8.32 -1.55
CA GLN A 63 -1.97 7.09 -0.91
C GLN A 63 -0.74 6.66 -1.71
N PRO A 64 0.42 6.45 -1.06
CA PRO A 64 1.53 5.82 -1.75
C PRO A 64 1.00 4.52 -2.33
N ALA A 65 1.39 4.23 -3.58
CA ALA A 65 0.94 3.07 -4.34
C ALA A 65 0.85 1.88 -3.39
N GLN A 66 -0.34 1.27 -3.30
CA GLN A 66 -0.49 0.01 -2.59
C GLN A 66 0.33 -1.02 -3.37
N GLU A 67 1.61 -1.11 -3.02
CA GLU A 67 2.47 -2.22 -3.34
C GLU A 67 1.82 -3.45 -2.73
N HIS A 68 1.64 -4.42 -3.60
CA HIS A 68 1.08 -5.70 -3.27
C HIS A 68 2.06 -6.39 -2.33
N TYR A 69 1.65 -6.57 -1.09
CA TYR A 69 2.48 -7.25 -0.09
C TYR A 69 1.61 -8.26 0.65
N ASP A 70 1.94 -9.52 0.40
CA ASP A 70 1.39 -10.71 1.04
C ASP A 70 1.55 -10.63 2.57
N GLY A 71 0.77 -11.44 3.29
CA GLY A 71 0.51 -11.31 4.72
C GLY A 71 1.72 -11.29 5.68
N GLU A 72 2.95 -11.51 5.21
CA GLU A 72 4.18 -11.37 6.01
C GLU A 72 4.53 -9.90 6.32
N ASP A 73 4.14 -8.95 5.46
CA ASP A 73 4.54 -7.54 5.58
C ASP A 73 3.66 -6.67 6.48
N GLN A 74 2.49 -7.14 6.88
CA GLN A 74 1.63 -6.33 7.75
C GLN A 74 2.24 -6.15 9.15
N MET A 75 2.95 -7.15 9.65
CA MET A 75 3.62 -7.09 10.94
C MET A 75 4.88 -6.22 10.85
N SER A 76 5.74 -6.46 9.85
CA SER A 76 6.93 -5.67 9.55
C SER A 76 6.62 -4.19 9.26
N ARG A 77 5.51 -3.91 8.58
CA ARG A 77 5.05 -2.53 8.32
C ARG A 77 4.58 -1.82 9.59
N ARG A 78 3.92 -2.53 10.52
CA ARG A 78 3.54 -1.95 11.83
C ARG A 78 4.78 -1.65 12.66
N GLU A 79 5.71 -2.59 12.70
CA GLU A 79 6.98 -2.46 13.41
C GLU A 79 7.82 -1.29 12.84
N THR A 80 7.91 -1.17 11.51
CA THR A 80 8.61 -0.06 10.84
C THR A 80 7.99 1.29 11.21
N LEU A 81 6.67 1.39 11.23
CA LEU A 81 5.98 2.63 11.62
C LEU A 81 6.20 2.98 13.10
N GLU A 82 6.24 1.99 13.98
CA GLU A 82 6.56 2.20 15.39
C GLU A 82 8.01 2.64 15.59
N LEU A 83 8.96 2.03 14.87
CA LEU A 83 10.37 2.42 14.87
C LEU A 83 10.54 3.88 14.43
N ILE A 84 9.88 4.30 13.34
CA ILE A 84 9.93 5.69 12.85
C ILE A 84 9.37 6.64 13.91
N ARG A 85 8.22 6.32 14.50
CA ARG A 85 7.61 7.16 15.56
C ARG A 85 8.52 7.25 16.79
N ALA A 86 9.12 6.14 17.21
CA ALA A 86 10.05 6.10 18.33
C ALA A 86 11.31 6.95 18.05
N TYR A 87 11.86 6.84 16.83
CA TYR A 87 13.02 7.62 16.39
C TYR A 87 12.79 9.14 16.49
N TYR A 88 11.62 9.62 16.06
CA TYR A 88 11.28 11.05 16.14
C TYR A 88 10.98 11.54 17.56
N ARG A 89 10.65 10.65 18.51
CA ARG A 89 10.50 11.02 19.93
C ARG A 89 11.84 11.29 20.62
N ILE A 90 12.96 10.91 20.01
CA ILE A 90 14.29 11.17 20.56
C ILE A 90 14.66 12.63 20.31
N LEU A 91 14.52 13.46 21.36
CA LEU A 91 14.81 14.89 21.29
C LEU A 91 16.31 15.20 21.24
N ASN A 92 17.16 14.34 21.83
CA ASN A 92 18.60 14.55 21.85
C ASN A 92 19.24 14.09 20.51
N PRO A 93 19.84 15.00 19.72
CA PRO A 93 20.38 14.68 18.40
C PRO A 93 21.55 13.70 18.46
N GLN A 94 22.34 13.69 19.54
CA GLN A 94 23.47 12.76 19.72
C GLN A 94 22.97 11.34 19.98
N VAL A 95 21.93 11.20 20.80
CA VAL A 95 21.29 9.89 21.06
C VAL A 95 20.66 9.35 19.79
N ARG A 96 19.93 10.20 19.05
CA ARG A 96 19.30 9.83 17.78
C ARG A 96 20.32 9.35 16.74
N LYS A 97 21.49 10.00 16.67
CA LYS A 97 22.60 9.59 15.80
C LYS A 97 23.14 8.20 16.19
N ARG A 98 23.37 7.95 17.48
CA ARG A 98 23.84 6.64 17.97
C ARG A 98 22.86 5.50 17.65
N VAL A 99 21.55 5.75 17.77
CA VAL A 99 20.52 4.77 17.39
C VAL A 99 20.56 4.49 15.89
N PHE A 100 20.70 5.52 15.06
CA PHE A 100 20.85 5.35 13.62
C PHE A 100 22.11 4.52 13.26
N ASP A 101 23.25 4.85 13.85
CA ASP A 101 24.51 4.14 13.61
C ASP A 101 24.42 2.66 14.04
N LEU A 102 23.72 2.36 15.15
CA LEU A 102 23.47 1.00 15.62
C LEU A 102 22.60 0.20 14.64
N VAL A 103 21.45 0.75 14.23
CA VAL A 103 20.55 0.09 13.28
C VAL A 103 21.28 -0.17 11.95
N LYS A 104 22.10 0.79 11.50
CA LYS A 104 22.93 0.63 10.31
C LYS A 104 23.97 -0.48 10.47
N ALA A 105 24.66 -0.55 11.61
CA ALA A 105 25.68 -1.56 11.85
C ALA A 105 25.09 -2.99 11.90
N ILE A 106 23.92 -3.15 12.52
CA ILE A 106 23.22 -4.44 12.56
C ILE A 106 22.82 -4.89 11.15
N GLY A 107 22.23 -4.00 10.36
CA GLY A 107 21.84 -4.34 8.98
C GLY A 107 23.03 -4.60 8.04
N GLN A 108 24.22 -4.10 8.36
CA GLN A 108 25.45 -4.43 7.65
C GLN A 108 26.00 -5.81 8.07
N ALA A 109 25.99 -6.11 9.37
CA ALA A 109 26.48 -7.39 9.89
C ALA A 109 25.63 -8.59 9.45
N ASP A 110 24.30 -8.44 9.39
CA ASP A 110 23.42 -9.51 8.87
C ASP A 110 23.70 -9.82 7.39
N ASN A 111 23.98 -8.80 6.57
CA ASN A 111 24.29 -9.00 5.15
C ASN A 111 25.67 -9.64 4.91
N GLU A 112 26.62 -9.51 5.85
CA GLU A 112 27.96 -10.13 5.74
C GLU A 112 27.99 -11.60 6.18
N MET A 113 26.93 -12.11 6.82
CA MET A 113 26.83 -13.51 7.26
C MET A 113 26.25 -14.47 6.21
N ASP A 114 25.72 -13.93 5.11
CA ASP A 114 25.11 -14.69 3.99
C ASP A 114 26.05 -14.87 2.77
N ASP A 115 27.29 -14.37 2.83
CA ASP A 115 28.38 -14.60 1.85
C ASP A 115 29.46 -15.57 2.39
#